data_AF-A0A0S7WXU8-F1
#
_entry.id   AF-A0A0S7WXU8-F1
#
_cell.length_a   1.000
_cell.length_b   1.000
_cell.length_c   1.000
_cell.angle_alpha   90.00
_cell.angle_beta   90.00
_cell.angle_gamma   90.00
#
_symmetry.space_group_name_H-M   'P 1'
#
loop_
_entity.id
_entity.type
_entity.pdbx_description
1 polymer ?
#
loop_
_entity_poly.entity_id
_entity_poly.type
_entity_poly.pdbx_seq_one_letter_code
_entity_poly.pdbx_strand_id
1 'polypeptide(L)'
;MFMSVWKFIPFMLFGIPLLVIFGIFVSGAFTLFFTEKTDRGKDVIARALTYFLILLALFLVFVVVSYLVGQGEVFEPEEEQSEFPISPMGIFPQPPSFLMVEDYSFSGPWLLSEVDVNDESHVYAIFCKKEEGYDIIDMGINSIGRPISNSKNYECWQEKCGSPENIHLGFYWTPPDDPNSNRQSYDQIKKVIEFVCKLQI
;
A
#
# COMPACT_ATOMS: atom_id res chain seq x y z
N MET A 1 -19.83 -6.10 -4.83
CA MET A 1 -20.24 -7.21 -3.93
C MET A 1 -19.86 -8.56 -4.55
N PHE A 2 -18.56 -8.81 -4.73
CA PHE A 2 -18.01 -10.09 -5.18
C PHE A 2 -16.80 -10.38 -4.31
N MET A 3 -17.03 -10.61 -3.02
CA MET A 3 -15.97 -11.00 -2.10
C MET A 3 -15.63 -12.48 -2.36
N SER A 4 -14.54 -12.66 -3.11
CA SER A 4 -13.55 -13.72 -2.99
C SER A 4 -14.02 -15.14 -2.62
N VAL A 5 -14.66 -15.83 -3.57
CA VAL A 5 -14.78 -17.31 -3.57
C VAL A 5 -13.40 -17.98 -3.47
N TRP A 6 -12.35 -17.29 -3.92
CA TRP A 6 -10.96 -17.75 -3.89
C TRP A 6 -10.40 -17.99 -2.48
N LYS A 7 -10.88 -17.27 -1.46
CA LYS A 7 -10.49 -17.50 -0.05
C LYS A 7 -11.00 -18.84 0.51
N PHE A 8 -12.02 -19.44 -0.11
CA PHE A 8 -12.61 -20.72 0.32
C PHE A 8 -12.07 -21.95 -0.42
N ILE A 9 -11.21 -21.76 -1.42
CA ILE A 9 -10.64 -22.86 -2.22
C ILE A 9 -9.93 -23.91 -1.36
N PRO A 10 -9.09 -23.56 -0.37
CA PRO A 10 -8.44 -24.56 0.49
C PRO A 10 -9.47 -25.37 1.29
N PHE A 11 -10.51 -24.71 1.81
CA PHE A 11 -11.57 -25.36 2.57
C PHE A 11 -12.38 -26.33 1.70
N MET A 12 -12.67 -25.97 0.44
CA MET A 12 -13.38 -26.84 -0.50
C MET A 12 -12.51 -28.03 -0.93
N LEU A 13 -11.22 -27.82 -1.18
CA LEU A 13 -10.28 -28.87 -1.60
C LEU A 13 -10.06 -29.93 -0.51
N PHE A 14 -9.98 -29.54 0.76
CA PHE A 14 -9.73 -30.48 1.86
C PHE A 14 -11.00 -30.93 2.57
N GLY A 15 -12.01 -30.06 2.69
CA GLY A 15 -13.25 -30.35 3.40
C GLY A 15 -14.21 -31.28 2.66
N ILE A 16 -14.36 -31.14 1.34
CA ILE A 16 -15.27 -31.98 0.55
C ILE A 16 -14.81 -33.45 0.55
N PRO A 17 -13.53 -33.78 0.27
CA PRO A 17 -13.08 -35.16 0.31
C PRO A 17 -13.20 -35.77 1.71
N LEU A 18 -12.92 -34.99 2.75
CA LEU A 18 -13.05 -35.44 4.14
C LEU A 18 -14.51 -35.79 4.49
N LEU A 19 -15.47 -34.99 4.01
CA LEU A 19 -16.90 -35.27 4.17
C LEU A 19 -17.37 -36.52 3.42
N VAL A 20 -16.84 -36.75 2.21
CA VAL A 20 -17.15 -37.96 1.43
C VAL A 20 -16.60 -39.20 2.14
N ILE A 21 -15.35 -39.16 2.61
CA ILE A 21 -14.73 -40.23 3.40
C ILE A 21 -15.54 -40.49 4.67
N PHE A 22 -16.01 -39.43 5.34
CA PHE A 22 -16.87 -39.55 6.52
C PHE A 22 -18.19 -40.25 6.20
N GLY A 23 -18.88 -39.88 5.12
CA GLY A 23 -20.13 -40.53 4.72
C GLY A 23 -19.96 -42.03 4.47
N ILE A 24 -18.86 -42.41 3.80
CA ILE A 24 -18.52 -43.82 3.56
C ILE A 24 -18.20 -44.54 4.88
N PHE A 25 -17.44 -43.90 5.78
CA PHE A 25 -17.08 -44.48 7.08
C PHE A 25 -18.31 -44.68 7.98
N VAL A 26 -19.21 -43.70 8.08
CA VAL A 26 -20.45 -43.78 8.86
C VAL A 26 -21.37 -44.84 8.29
N SER A 27 -21.51 -44.90 6.97
CA SER A 27 -22.30 -45.96 6.31
C SER A 27 -21.72 -47.35 6.61
N GLY A 28 -20.40 -47.51 6.53
CA GLY A 28 -19.73 -48.77 6.87
C GLY A 28 -19.90 -49.15 8.34
N ALA A 29 -19.69 -48.20 9.25
CA ALA A 29 -19.88 -48.39 10.69
C ALA A 29 -21.33 -48.75 11.02
N PHE A 30 -22.31 -48.10 10.39
CA PHE A 30 -23.74 -48.38 10.57
C PHE A 30 -24.09 -49.80 10.11
N THR A 31 -23.66 -50.19 8.90
CA THR A 31 -23.90 -51.56 8.41
C THR A 31 -23.31 -52.64 9.31
N LEU A 32 -22.09 -52.42 9.83
CA LEU A 32 -21.42 -53.35 10.74
C LEU A 32 -22.01 -53.37 12.15
N PHE A 33 -22.49 -52.24 12.65
CA PHE A 33 -23.11 -52.14 13.97
C PHE A 33 -24.46 -52.89 14.02
N PHE A 34 -25.22 -52.88 12.92
CA PHE A 34 -26.46 -53.66 12.79
C PHE A 34 -26.23 -55.15 12.51
N THR A 35 -25.03 -55.57 12.10
CA THR A 35 -24.68 -56.98 12.02
C THR A 35 -24.15 -57.49 13.37
N GLU A 36 -25.01 -58.17 14.12
CA GLU A 36 -24.85 -58.52 15.54
C GLU A 36 -23.68 -59.47 15.90
N LYS A 37 -22.84 -59.90 14.95
CA LYS A 37 -21.98 -61.11 15.12
C LYS A 37 -20.47 -60.90 15.33
N THR A 38 -19.96 -59.67 15.47
CA THR A 38 -18.50 -59.48 15.57
C THR A 38 -18.07 -58.49 16.65
N ASP A 39 -17.79 -58.98 17.86
CA ASP A 39 -17.27 -58.18 18.97
C ASP A 39 -15.90 -57.55 18.67
N ARG A 40 -15.02 -58.27 17.96
CA ARG A 40 -13.75 -57.72 17.46
C ARG A 40 -13.93 -56.60 16.43
N GLY A 41 -15.02 -56.63 15.64
CA GLY A 41 -15.33 -55.58 14.68
C GLY A 41 -15.75 -54.29 15.37
N LYS A 42 -16.53 -54.40 16.45
CA LYS A 42 -17.00 -53.26 17.24
C LYS A 42 -15.83 -52.48 17.87
N ASP A 43 -14.83 -53.17 18.41
CA ASP A 43 -13.64 -52.51 18.99
C ASP A 43 -12.80 -51.76 17.96
N VAL A 44 -12.61 -52.34 16.77
CA VAL A 44 -11.85 -51.70 15.68
C VAL A 44 -12.58 -50.46 15.16
N ILE A 45 -13.91 -50.56 15.01
CA ILE A 45 -14.75 -49.42 14.60
C ILE A 45 -14.74 -48.33 15.66
N ALA A 46 -14.84 -48.68 16.94
CA ALA A 46 -14.79 -47.72 18.04
C ALA A 46 -13.46 -46.95 18.06
N ARG A 47 -12.32 -47.64 17.87
CA ARG A 47 -11.01 -46.98 17.77
C ARG A 47 -10.91 -46.10 16.53
N ALA A 48 -11.36 -46.58 15.38
CA ALA A 48 -11.34 -45.81 14.14
C ALA A 48 -12.21 -44.55 14.24
N LEU A 49 -13.36 -44.64 14.88
CA LEU A 49 -14.26 -43.51 15.15
C LEU A 49 -13.59 -42.50 16.10
N THR A 50 -12.89 -42.96 17.14
CA THR A 50 -12.12 -42.08 18.04
C THR A 50 -11.01 -41.34 17.31
N TYR A 51 -10.19 -42.03 16.50
CA TYR A 51 -9.13 -41.37 15.71
C TYR A 51 -9.70 -40.36 14.70
N PHE A 52 -10.85 -40.69 14.11
CA PHE A 52 -11.53 -39.80 13.19
C PHE A 52 -12.08 -38.55 13.90
N LEU A 53 -12.69 -38.69 15.08
CA LEU A 53 -13.15 -37.55 15.88
C LEU A 53 -12.00 -36.63 16.29
N ILE A 54 -10.83 -37.20 16.61
CA ILE A 54 -9.62 -36.42 16.91
C ILE A 54 -9.18 -35.61 15.67
N LEU A 55 -9.15 -36.22 14.49
CA LEU A 55 -8.81 -35.52 13.24
C LEU A 55 -9.82 -34.41 12.90
N LEU A 56 -11.12 -34.66 13.12
CA LEU A 56 -12.17 -33.66 12.92
C LEU A 56 -11.98 -32.47 13.89
N ALA A 57 -11.67 -32.73 15.16
CA ALA A 57 -11.40 -31.68 16.13
C ALA A 57 -10.19 -30.82 15.75
N LEU A 58 -9.10 -31.45 15.28
CA LEU A 58 -7.92 -30.73 14.77
C LEU A 58 -8.28 -29.86 13.56
N PHE A 59 -9.09 -30.37 12.63
CA PHE A 59 -9.56 -29.61 11.48
C PHE A 59 -10.42 -28.41 11.90
N LEU A 60 -11.35 -28.59 12.86
CA LEU A 60 -12.18 -27.51 13.38
C LEU A 60 -11.35 -26.42 14.07
N VAL A 61 -10.34 -26.80 14.85
CA VAL A 61 -9.40 -25.83 15.46
C VAL A 61 -8.68 -25.04 14.37
N PHE A 62 -8.18 -25.71 13.34
CA PHE A 62 -7.54 -25.04 12.21
C PHE A 62 -8.49 -24.06 11.51
N VAL A 63 -9.73 -24.45 11.24
CA VAL A 63 -10.76 -23.58 10.64
C VAL A 63 -11.05 -22.36 11.52
N VAL A 64 -11.19 -22.55 12.82
CA VAL A 64 -11.44 -21.44 13.77
C VAL A 64 -10.26 -20.48 13.78
N VAL A 65 -9.02 -20.98 13.83
CA VAL A 65 -7.82 -20.13 13.80
C VAL A 65 -7.73 -19.38 12.47
N SER A 66 -7.93 -20.06 11.33
CA SER A 66 -7.93 -19.40 10.01
C SER A 66 -9.05 -18.36 9.88
N TYR A 67 -10.23 -18.63 10.46
CA TYR A 67 -11.33 -17.67 10.48
C TYR A 67 -11.00 -16.44 11.33
N LEU A 68 -10.43 -16.63 12.53
CA LEU A 68 -10.04 -15.54 13.41
C LEU A 68 -8.92 -14.68 12.80
N VAL A 69 -7.94 -15.30 12.14
CA VAL A 69 -6.87 -14.59 11.42
C VAL A 69 -7.46 -13.81 10.23
N GLY A 70 -8.37 -14.40 9.46
CA GLY A 70 -9.03 -13.73 8.34
C GLY A 70 -9.95 -12.57 8.76
N GLN A 71 -10.49 -12.60 9.98
CA GLN A 71 -11.22 -11.47 10.59
C GLN A 71 -10.28 -10.39 11.12
N GLY A 72 -9.04 -10.73 11.46
CA GLY A 72 -8.02 -9.79 11.94
C GLY A 72 -7.37 -8.93 10.86
N GLU A 73 -7.55 -9.26 9.57
CA GLU A 73 -6.95 -8.53 8.44
C GLU A 73 -7.80 -7.36 7.89
N VAL A 74 -8.88 -6.96 8.56
CA VAL A 74 -9.64 -5.74 8.20
C VAL A 74 -9.92 -4.92 9.45
N PHE A 75 -8.88 -4.30 9.99
CA PHE A 75 -9.03 -2.99 10.61
C PHE A 75 -8.66 -1.96 9.55
N GLU A 76 -9.54 -1.77 8.58
CA GLU A 76 -9.63 -0.45 7.96
C GLU A 76 -10.26 0.41 9.07
N PRO A 77 -9.52 1.33 9.70
CA PRO A 77 -10.10 2.12 10.77
C PRO A 77 -11.31 2.84 10.18
N GLU A 78 -12.50 2.57 10.73
CA GLU A 78 -13.63 3.45 10.49
C GLU A 78 -13.16 4.87 10.84
N GLU A 79 -13.39 5.83 9.95
CA GLU A 79 -13.24 7.24 10.29
C GLU A 79 -14.20 7.51 11.46
N GLU A 80 -13.67 7.43 12.68
CA GLU A 80 -14.41 7.78 13.88
C GLU A 80 -14.89 9.22 13.70
N GLN A 81 -16.21 9.38 13.49
CA GLN A 81 -16.88 10.64 13.79
C GLN A 81 -16.77 10.84 15.29
N SER A 82 -15.65 11.45 15.68
CA SER A 82 -15.30 11.80 17.05
C SER A 82 -16.46 12.54 17.72
N GLU A 83 -16.99 11.94 18.78
CA GLU A 83 -17.98 12.51 19.69
C GLU A 83 -17.35 13.51 20.69
N PHE A 84 -16.06 13.85 20.51
CA PHE A 84 -15.42 14.91 21.27
C PHE A 84 -15.87 16.29 20.75
N PRO A 85 -16.12 17.26 21.65
CA PRO A 85 -16.38 18.63 21.22
C PRO A 85 -15.19 19.13 20.42
N ILE A 86 -15.47 19.68 19.24
CA ILE A 86 -14.49 20.27 18.32
C ILE A 86 -13.65 21.25 19.14
N SER A 87 -12.39 20.90 19.38
CA SER A 87 -11.47 21.80 20.06
C SER A 87 -11.25 23.02 19.17
N PRO A 88 -11.11 24.23 19.73
CA PRO A 88 -10.80 25.43 18.96
C PRO A 88 -9.36 25.43 18.41
N MET A 89 -8.68 24.28 18.39
CA MET A 89 -7.40 24.11 17.70
C MET A 89 -7.70 23.92 16.23
N GLY A 90 -7.30 24.93 15.46
CA GLY A 90 -7.64 25.10 14.06
C GLY A 90 -7.28 23.92 13.16
N ILE A 91 -7.77 24.04 11.94
CA ILE A 91 -7.41 23.28 10.74
C ILE A 91 -6.03 22.64 10.94
N PHE A 92 -6.01 21.33 11.22
CA PHE A 92 -4.75 20.60 11.20
C PHE A 92 -4.13 20.82 9.81
N PRO A 93 -2.85 21.21 9.72
CA PRO A 93 -2.22 21.39 8.41
C PRO A 93 -2.38 20.07 7.66
N GLN A 94 -2.83 20.16 6.40
CA GLN A 94 -2.93 18.97 5.57
C GLN A 94 -1.55 18.28 5.57
N PRO A 95 -1.51 16.94 5.72
CA PRO A 95 -0.25 16.23 5.71
C PRO A 95 0.49 16.57 4.41
N PRO A 96 1.81 16.80 4.45
CA PRO A 96 2.57 17.09 3.25
C PRO A 96 2.42 15.96 2.25
N SER A 97 2.07 16.30 1.00
CA SER A 97 2.13 15.36 -0.10
C SER A 97 3.60 15.07 -0.41
N PHE A 98 3.93 13.81 -0.69
CA PHE A 98 5.26 13.41 -1.13
C PHE A 98 5.18 12.68 -2.46
N LEU A 99 6.11 12.99 -3.36
CA LEU A 99 6.32 12.28 -4.61
C LEU A 99 7.69 11.61 -4.58
N MET A 100 7.69 10.29 -4.77
CA MET A 100 8.92 9.51 -4.92
C MET A 100 9.33 9.50 -6.39
N VAL A 101 10.59 9.85 -6.66
CA VAL A 101 11.23 9.70 -7.96
C VAL A 101 12.50 8.90 -7.77
N GLU A 102 12.52 7.67 -8.28
CA GLU A 102 13.56 6.70 -7.95
C GLU A 102 13.68 6.55 -6.42
N ASP A 103 14.87 6.76 -5.85
CA ASP A 103 15.16 6.70 -4.42
C ASP A 103 15.04 8.06 -3.70
N TYR A 104 14.56 9.11 -4.39
CA TYR A 104 14.49 10.47 -3.86
C TYR A 104 13.05 10.90 -3.57
N SER A 105 12.81 11.37 -2.34
CA SER A 105 11.51 11.90 -1.90
C SER A 105 11.46 13.41 -2.04
N PHE A 106 10.48 13.91 -2.79
CA PHE A 106 10.18 15.32 -2.92
C PHE A 106 8.89 15.63 -2.17
N SER A 107 8.92 16.67 -1.35
CA SER A 107 7.70 17.28 -0.83
C SER A 107 6.98 17.97 -2.01
N GLY A 108 5.68 17.74 -2.15
CA GLY A 108 4.89 18.14 -3.33
C GLY A 108 4.11 16.95 -3.94
N PRO A 109 3.57 17.07 -5.15
CA PRO A 109 3.71 18.18 -6.10
C PRO A 109 2.65 19.27 -5.90
N TRP A 110 3.07 20.54 -5.77
CA TRP A 110 2.18 21.70 -5.68
C TRP A 110 2.16 22.48 -6.98
N LEU A 111 1.07 23.17 -7.28
CA LEU A 111 1.00 24.00 -8.47
C LEU A 111 2.01 25.17 -8.38
N LEU A 112 2.83 25.38 -9.42
CA LEU A 112 3.91 26.38 -9.37
C LEU A 112 3.41 27.80 -9.09
N SER A 113 2.18 28.15 -9.49
CA SER A 113 1.57 29.46 -9.23
C SER A 113 1.08 29.66 -7.79
N GLU A 114 0.95 28.59 -7.01
CA GLU A 114 0.43 28.62 -5.63
C GLU A 114 1.54 28.67 -4.58
N VAL A 115 2.78 28.39 -4.97
CA VAL A 115 3.92 28.32 -4.05
C VAL A 115 4.77 29.59 -4.15
N ASP A 116 4.85 30.34 -3.06
CA ASP A 116 5.80 31.43 -2.92
C ASP A 116 7.07 30.95 -2.21
N VAL A 117 8.19 30.90 -2.92
CA VAL A 117 9.48 30.36 -2.43
C VAL A 117 10.51 31.48 -2.42
N ASN A 118 10.36 32.41 -1.48
CA ASN A 118 11.26 33.57 -1.41
C ASN A 118 12.31 33.47 -0.30
N ASP A 119 12.07 32.66 0.72
CA ASP A 119 12.76 32.82 2.00
C ASP A 119 14.01 31.93 2.17
N GLU A 120 14.13 30.83 1.43
CA GLU A 120 15.21 29.85 1.61
C GLU A 120 15.73 29.24 0.30
N SER A 121 17.00 28.83 0.30
CA SER A 121 17.58 28.07 -0.82
C SER A 121 17.22 26.60 -0.67
N HIS A 122 16.46 26.07 -1.62
CA HIS A 122 16.08 24.67 -1.68
C HIS A 122 16.45 24.06 -3.02
N VAL A 123 16.74 22.77 -3.00
CA VAL A 123 16.74 21.95 -4.23
C VAL A 123 15.29 21.71 -4.62
N TYR A 124 14.91 22.11 -5.82
CA TYR A 124 13.57 21.93 -6.35
C TYR A 124 13.58 21.03 -7.59
N ALA A 125 12.48 20.34 -7.80
CA ALA A 125 12.16 19.60 -9.02
C ALA A 125 10.88 20.15 -9.65
N ILE A 126 10.87 20.19 -10.98
CA ILE A 126 9.71 20.58 -11.77
C ILE A 126 9.06 19.34 -12.34
N PHE A 127 7.78 19.20 -12.04
CA PHE A 127 6.93 18.10 -12.43
C PHE A 127 5.90 18.54 -13.45
N CYS A 128 5.65 17.64 -14.39
CA CYS A 128 4.68 17.80 -15.43
C CYS A 128 3.51 16.85 -15.18
N LYS A 129 2.33 17.40 -14.91
CA LYS A 129 1.13 16.59 -14.69
C LYS A 129 0.72 15.89 -15.99
N LYS A 130 0.53 14.58 -15.92
CA LYS A 130 -0.03 13.71 -16.97
C LYS A 130 -1.34 13.08 -16.50
N GLU A 131 -2.01 12.34 -17.39
CA GLU A 131 -3.30 11.68 -17.06
C GLU A 131 -3.18 10.74 -15.86
N GLU A 132 -2.06 10.01 -15.73
CA GLU A 132 -1.81 9.06 -14.65
C GLU A 132 -0.46 9.30 -13.95
N GLY A 133 -0.22 10.54 -13.50
CA GLY A 133 0.91 10.85 -12.61
C GLY A 133 1.70 12.09 -13.01
N TYR A 134 2.98 12.10 -12.63
CA TYR A 134 3.88 13.25 -12.79
C TYR A 134 5.20 12.80 -13.37
N ASP A 135 5.64 13.49 -14.43
CA ASP A 135 6.97 13.32 -14.98
C ASP A 135 7.89 14.44 -14.52
N ILE A 136 9.10 14.10 -14.09
CA ILE A 136 10.12 15.10 -13.78
C ILE A 136 10.75 15.63 -15.07
N ILE A 137 10.75 16.95 -15.26
CA ILE A 137 11.25 17.58 -16.50
C ILE A 137 12.49 18.44 -16.29
N ASP A 138 12.68 18.95 -15.07
CA ASP A 138 13.82 19.80 -14.70
C ASP A 138 14.07 19.74 -13.19
N MET A 139 15.26 20.18 -12.78
CA MET A 139 15.61 20.40 -11.38
C MET A 139 16.53 21.62 -11.26
N GLY A 140 16.51 22.25 -10.09
CA GLY A 140 17.34 23.41 -9.83
C GLY A 140 17.61 23.64 -8.36
N ILE A 141 18.41 24.66 -8.09
CA ILE A 141 18.62 25.20 -6.75
C ILE A 141 18.06 26.61 -6.76
N ASN A 142 17.08 26.88 -5.90
CA ASN A 142 16.54 28.23 -5.80
C ASN A 142 17.56 29.16 -5.10
N SER A 143 17.63 30.40 -5.57
CA SER A 143 18.37 31.48 -4.91
C SER A 143 17.39 32.38 -4.16
N ILE A 144 17.75 32.77 -2.95
CA ILE A 144 16.94 33.65 -2.09
C ILE A 144 16.52 34.90 -2.88
N GLY A 145 15.22 35.25 -2.78
CA GLY A 145 14.65 36.44 -3.43
C GLY A 145 14.45 36.34 -4.95
N ARG A 146 14.57 35.16 -5.56
CA ARG A 146 14.20 34.93 -6.96
C ARG A 146 13.07 33.90 -7.06
N PRO A 147 11.88 34.29 -7.53
CA PRO A 147 10.81 33.34 -7.78
C PRO A 147 11.25 32.28 -8.80
N ILE A 148 10.93 31.01 -8.53
CA ILE A 148 11.24 29.89 -9.43
C ILE A 148 10.51 30.05 -10.78
N SER A 149 9.34 30.70 -10.78
CA SER A 149 8.60 31.08 -11.98
C SER A 149 9.39 31.98 -12.94
N ASN A 150 10.41 32.71 -12.45
CA ASN A 150 11.27 33.56 -13.26
C ASN A 150 12.54 32.83 -13.76
N SER A 151 12.56 31.50 -13.67
CA SER A 151 13.66 30.67 -14.20
C SER A 151 13.79 30.83 -15.72
N LYS A 152 15.03 30.82 -16.22
CA LYS A 152 15.32 30.79 -17.67
C LYS A 152 14.68 29.59 -18.37
N ASN A 153 14.47 28.49 -17.65
CA ASN A 153 13.91 27.27 -18.21
C ASN A 153 12.36 27.26 -18.24
N TYR A 154 11.71 28.31 -17.73
CA TYR A 154 10.24 28.37 -17.64
C TYR A 154 9.55 28.18 -19.00
N GLU A 155 10.10 28.76 -20.07
CA GLU A 155 9.59 28.56 -21.44
C GLU A 155 9.65 27.09 -21.87
N CYS A 156 10.73 26.37 -21.53
CA CYS A 156 10.84 24.93 -21.79
C CYS A 156 9.80 24.13 -21.01
N TRP A 157 9.55 24.50 -19.75
CA TRP A 157 8.54 23.82 -18.92
C TRP A 157 7.14 23.97 -19.52
N GLN A 158 6.80 25.18 -19.98
CA GLN A 158 5.53 25.42 -20.66
C GLN A 158 5.40 24.63 -21.97
N GLU A 159 6.47 24.58 -22.77
CA GLU A 159 6.46 23.81 -24.02
C GLU A 159 6.23 22.31 -23.76
N LYS A 160 6.91 21.74 -22.74
CA LYS A 160 6.81 20.31 -22.44
C LYS A 160 5.53 19.92 -21.71
N CYS A 161 4.98 20.80 -20.90
CA CYS A 161 3.74 20.54 -20.16
C CYS A 161 2.46 21.03 -20.83
N GLY A 162 2.59 21.77 -21.93
CA GLY A 162 1.49 22.31 -22.74
C GLY A 162 0.74 23.46 -22.08
N SER A 163 0.63 23.50 -20.76
CA SER A 163 -0.06 24.54 -19.99
C SER A 163 0.66 24.84 -18.67
N PRO A 164 0.66 26.10 -18.19
CA PRO A 164 1.15 26.46 -16.86
C PRO A 164 0.45 25.71 -15.71
N GLU A 165 -0.82 25.33 -15.90
CA GLU A 165 -1.62 24.60 -14.90
C GLU A 165 -1.12 23.16 -14.68
N ASN A 166 -0.32 22.64 -15.59
CA ASN A 166 0.28 21.32 -15.48
C ASN A 166 1.67 21.36 -14.84
N ILE A 167 2.24 22.55 -14.61
CA ILE A 167 3.58 22.70 -14.04
C ILE A 167 3.48 22.70 -12.52
N HIS A 168 4.03 21.65 -11.93
CA HIS A 168 4.06 21.48 -10.49
C HIS A 168 5.49 21.51 -9.96
N LEU A 169 5.63 21.84 -8.69
CA LEU A 169 6.88 22.02 -7.98
C LEU A 169 6.95 21.03 -6.82
N GLY A 170 8.13 20.50 -6.57
CA GLY A 170 8.43 19.85 -5.29
C GLY A 170 9.82 20.17 -4.79
N PHE A 171 9.99 20.13 -3.47
CA PHE A 171 11.27 20.38 -2.81
C PHE A 171 11.87 19.10 -2.27
N TYR A 172 13.15 18.94 -2.52
CA TYR A 172 13.95 17.92 -1.87
C TYR A 172 14.46 18.45 -0.54
N TRP A 173 14.23 17.69 0.54
CA TRP A 173 14.73 18.06 1.85
C TRP A 173 16.25 17.89 1.89
N THR A 174 16.94 18.96 2.26
CA THR A 174 18.38 18.96 2.46
C THR A 174 18.69 19.31 3.92
N PRO A 175 19.70 18.67 4.54
CA PRO A 175 20.14 19.04 5.87
C PRO A 175 20.61 20.51 5.89
N PRO A 176 20.13 21.35 6.82
CA PRO A 176 20.49 22.77 6.88
C PRO A 176 21.93 23.01 7.38
N ASP A 177 22.57 21.99 7.94
CA ASP A 177 23.85 22.10 8.66
C ASP A 177 25.09 22.24 7.75
N ASP A 178 24.96 22.04 6.44
CA ASP A 178 26.05 22.19 5.46
C ASP A 178 25.66 23.18 4.35
N PRO A 179 26.37 24.32 4.19
CA PRO A 179 26.09 25.30 3.13
C PRO A 179 26.24 24.73 1.71
N ASN A 180 26.91 23.59 1.54
CA ASN A 180 27.05 22.90 0.27
C ASN A 180 26.07 21.73 0.10
N SER A 181 25.21 21.44 1.07
CA SER A 181 24.28 20.29 1.03
C SER A 181 23.39 20.33 -0.21
N ASN A 182 22.80 21.49 -0.50
CA ASN A 182 21.98 21.72 -1.69
C ASN A 182 22.72 21.39 -2.98
N ARG A 183 23.99 21.82 -3.09
CA ARG A 183 24.77 21.60 -4.29
C ARG A 183 25.14 20.14 -4.46
N GLN A 184 25.55 19.48 -3.38
CA GLN A 184 25.89 18.06 -3.39
C GLN A 184 24.67 17.20 -3.72
N SER A 185 23.52 17.45 -3.09
CA SER A 185 22.27 16.73 -3.38
C SER A 185 21.83 16.93 -4.82
N TYR A 186 21.89 18.17 -5.33
CA TYR A 186 21.62 18.46 -6.74
C TYR A 186 22.53 17.66 -7.68
N ASP A 187 23.85 17.68 -7.45
CA ASP A 187 24.83 17.00 -8.30
C ASP A 187 24.73 15.46 -8.21
N GLN A 188 24.18 14.91 -7.12
CA GLN A 188 23.87 13.48 -6.99
C GLN A 188 22.62 13.09 -7.78
N ILE A 189 21.50 13.77 -7.54
CA ILE A 189 20.22 13.51 -8.21
C ILE A 189 20.37 13.67 -9.72
N LYS A 190 21.15 14.67 -10.16
CA LYS A 190 21.38 14.96 -11.57
C LYS A 190 22.09 13.86 -12.36
N LYS A 191 22.80 12.95 -11.69
CA LYS A 191 23.46 11.82 -12.34
C LYS A 191 22.51 10.66 -12.60
N VAL A 192 21.41 10.59 -11.85
CA VAL A 192 20.47 9.47 -11.87
C VAL A 192 19.31 9.78 -12.80
N ILE A 193 18.82 11.03 -12.79
CA ILE A 193 17.64 11.43 -13.54
C ILE A 193 18.04 12.18 -14.82
N GLU A 194 17.50 11.75 -15.95
CA GLU A 194 17.67 12.46 -17.22
C GLU A 194 16.61 13.56 -17.37
N PHE A 195 17.04 14.83 -17.35
CA PHE A 195 16.15 15.97 -17.52
C PHE A 195 16.03 16.38 -18.98
N VAL A 196 14.78 16.66 -19.37
CA VAL A 196 14.40 17.12 -20.71
C VAL A 196 14.78 18.58 -20.88
N CYS A 197 14.48 19.43 -19.89
CA CYS A 197 14.83 20.85 -19.92
C CYS A 197 16.21 21.04 -19.28
N LYS A 198 17.26 21.00 -20.10
CA LYS A 198 18.62 21.29 -19.62
C LYS A 198 18.80 22.79 -19.51
N LEU A 199 19.36 23.23 -18.39
CA LEU A 199 19.80 24.62 -18.17
C LEU A 199 20.64 25.09 -19.37
N GLN A 200 20.09 26.01 -20.16
CA GLN A 200 20.88 26.75 -21.14
C GLN A 200 21.74 27.76 -20.38
N ILE A 201 23.05 27.48 -20.31
CA ILE A 201 24.05 28.36 -19.68
C ILE A 201 24.24 29.60 -20.54
#